data_AF-A0A5S9PC01-F1
#
_entry.id   AF-A0A5S9PC01-F1
#
_cell.length_a   1.000
_cell.length_b   1.000
_cell.length_c   1.000
_cell.angle_alpha   90.00
_cell.angle_beta   90.00
_cell.angle_gamma   90.00
#
_symmetry.space_group_name_H-M   'P 1'
#
loop_
_entity.id
_entity.type
_entity.pdbx_description
1 polymer ?
#
loop_
_entity_poly.entity_id
_entity_poly.type
_entity_poly.pdbx_seq_one_letter_code
_entity_poly.pdbx_strand_id
1 'polypeptide(L)' 'MTKKEYRITAARPIDGRMRKPGETVSLDQRQYDAEKRWGGLEPVQAELPKGRKPAAGGDKAD' A
#
# COMPACT_ATOMS: atom_id res chain seq x y z
N MET A 1 6.08 16.31 1.44
CA MET A 1 4.75 15.84 0.97
C MET A 1 4.35 14.68 1.88
N THR A 2 3.13 14.70 2.40
CA THR A 2 2.65 13.66 3.32
C THR A 2 1.99 12.55 2.51
N LYS A 3 2.61 11.38 2.50
CA LYS A 3 2.06 10.18 1.85
C LYS A 3 0.96 9.58 2.71
N LYS A 4 -0.14 9.19 2.09
CA LYS A 4 -1.22 8.42 2.70
C LYS A 4 -1.27 7.03 2.09
N GLU A 5 -1.66 6.05 2.89
CA GLU A 5 -1.80 4.67 2.42
C GLU A 5 -3.19 4.42 1.88
N TYR A 6 -3.25 3.80 0.70
CA TYR A 6 -4.47 3.43 0.01
C TYR A 6 -4.42 1.96 -0.36
N ARG A 7 -5.51 1.24 -0.11
CA ARG A 7 -5.71 -0.12 -0.55
C ARG A 7 -6.29 -0.11 -1.95
N ILE A 8 -5.68 -0.90 -2.80
CA ILE A 8 -6.12 -1.10 -4.17
C ILE A 8 -7.26 -2.10 -4.14
N THR A 9 -8.41 -1.75 -4.71
CA THR A 9 -9.58 -2.63 -4.78
C THR A 9 -9.81 -3.18 -6.18
N ALA A 10 -9.12 -2.64 -7.19
CA ALA A 10 -9.16 -3.11 -8.58
C ALA A 10 -7.76 -3.12 -9.20
N ALA A 11 -7.44 -4.14 -10.01
CA ALA A 11 -6.13 -4.23 -10.66
C ALA A 11 -5.90 -3.07 -11.64
N ARG A 12 -4.74 -2.39 -11.54
CA ARG A 12 -4.41 -1.27 -12.44
C ARG A 12 -2.95 -0.81 -12.39
N PRO A 13 -2.48 -0.11 -13.43
CA PRO A 13 -1.18 0.55 -13.39
C PRO A 13 -1.22 1.76 -12.46
N ILE A 14 -0.40 1.75 -11.42
CA ILE A 14 -0.13 2.91 -10.56
C ILE A 14 1.39 3.12 -10.56
N ASP A 15 1.81 4.35 -10.84
CA ASP A 15 3.23 4.72 -10.90
C ASP A 15 4.03 3.83 -11.89
N GLY A 16 3.43 3.53 -13.05
CA GLY A 16 4.04 2.68 -14.09
C GLY A 16 4.09 1.18 -13.75
N ARG A 17 3.57 0.75 -12.59
CA ARG A 17 3.53 -0.66 -12.19
C ARG A 17 2.10 -1.19 -12.09
N MET A 18 1.83 -2.35 -12.68
CA MET A 18 0.57 -3.05 -12.50
C MET A 18 0.44 -3.53 -11.04
N ARG A 19 -0.54 -3.00 -10.33
CA ARG A 19 -0.86 -3.36 -8.96
C ARG A 19 -2.10 -4.23 -8.90
N LYS A 20 -2.17 -5.08 -7.87
CA LYS A 20 -3.26 -6.05 -7.71
C LYS A 20 -4.25 -5.60 -6.62
N PRO A 21 -5.53 -6.00 -6.71
CA PRO A 21 -6.48 -5.78 -5.62
C PRO A 21 -5.98 -6.45 -4.33
N GLY A 22 -6.16 -5.77 -3.21
CA GLY A 22 -5.64 -6.16 -1.90
C GLY A 22 -4.26 -5.60 -1.56
N GLU A 23 -3.55 -5.00 -2.52
CA GLU A 23 -2.25 -4.37 -2.29
C GLU A 23 -2.41 -2.96 -1.70
N THR A 24 -1.55 -2.58 -0.75
CA THR A 24 -1.50 -1.23 -0.19
C THR A 24 -0.40 -0.42 -0.88
N VAL A 25 -0.71 0.81 -1.28
CA VAL A 25 0.22 1.75 -1.89
C VAL A 25 0.23 3.06 -1.11
N SER A 26 1.42 3.65 -0.95
CA SER A 26 1.57 4.97 -0.36
C SER A 26 1.56 6.02 -1.47
N LEU A 27 0.52 6.85 -1.52
CA LEU A 27 0.37 7.91 -2.52
C LEU A 27 0.38 9.28 -1.84
N ASP A 28 1.08 10.22 -2.44
CA ASP A 28 0.94 11.64 -2.10
C ASP A 28 -0.40 12.19 -2.63
N GLN A 29 -0.84 13.34 -2.09
CA GLN A 29 -2.11 13.96 -2.49
C GLN A 29 -2.25 14.14 -4.01
N ARG A 30 -1.18 14.60 -4.67
CA ARG A 30 -1.16 14.79 -6.13
C ARG A 30 -1.32 13.47 -6.90
N GLN A 31 -0.68 12.40 -6.43
CA GLN A 31 -0.80 11.08 -7.05
C GLN A 31 -2.21 10.54 -6.83
N TYR A 32 -2.73 10.62 -5.61
CA TYR A 32 -4.11 10.26 -5.32
C TYR A 32 -5.10 11.02 -6.19
N ASP A 33 -4.94 12.33 -6.39
CA ASP A 33 -5.86 13.12 -7.23
C ASP A 33 -5.83 12.71 -8.71
N ALA A 34 -4.70 12.23 -9.21
CA ALA A 34 -4.59 11.65 -10.54
C ALA A 34 -5.25 10.26 -10.63
N GLU A 35 -5.02 9.41 -9.63
CA GLU A 35 -5.49 8.02 -9.59
C GLU A 35 -6.97 7.89 -9.19
N LYS A 36 -7.48 8.74 -8.30
CA LYS A 36 -8.86 8.67 -7.78
C LYS A 36 -9.91 8.78 -8.87
N ARG A 37 -9.60 9.47 -9.98
CA ARG A 37 -10.48 9.62 -11.15
C ARG A 37 -10.80 8.27 -11.79
N TRP A 38 -9.91 7.30 -11.65
CA TRP A 38 -10.08 5.97 -12.18
C TRP A 38 -10.88 5.07 -11.21
N GLY A 39 -11.11 5.46 -9.95
CA GLY A 39 -11.75 4.64 -8.90
C GLY A 39 -10.76 3.74 -8.15
N GLY A 40 -11.21 2.64 -7.54
CA GLY A 40 -10.31 1.52 -7.17
C GLY A 40 -9.26 1.75 -6.08
N LEU A 41 -9.33 2.87 -5.35
CA LEU A 41 -8.46 3.21 -4.21
C LEU A 41 -9.32 3.51 -3.00
N GLU A 42 -9.10 2.78 -1.91
CA GLU A 42 -9.72 3.05 -0.61
C GLU A 42 -8.66 3.54 0.37
N PRO A 43 -8.89 4.63 1.12
CA PRO A 43 -7.97 5.04 2.18
C PRO A 43 -7.89 3.91 3.21
N VAL A 44 -6.68 3.42 3.46
CA VAL A 44 -6.45 2.60 4.64
C VAL A 44 -6.46 3.59 5.78
N GLN A 45 -7.61 3.73 6.47
CA GLN A 45 -7.58 4.33 7.80
C GLN A 45 -6.50 3.58 8.55
N ALA A 46 -5.50 4.31 9.04
CA ALA A 46 -4.35 3.76 9.72
C ALA A 46 -4.80 3.14 11.05
N GLU A 47 -5.52 2.03 11.00
CA GLU A 47 -5.39 1.01 12.02
C GLU A 47 -3.94 0.56 11.92
N LEU A 48 -3.16 1.06 12.90
CA LEU A 48 -1.81 0.65 13.26
C LEU A 48 -1.38 -0.67 12.63
N PRO A 49 -0.19 -0.76 12.03
CA PRO A 49 0.27 -1.98 11.36
C PRO A 49 0.17 -3.17 12.31
N LYS A 50 -0.88 -3.97 12.18
CA LYS A 50 -1.02 -5.24 12.88
C LYS A 50 -0.07 -6.21 12.20
N GLY A 51 1.13 -6.28 12.75
CA GLY A 51 2.08 -7.35 12.51
C GLY A 51 2.87 -7.21 11.22
N ARG A 52 4.03 -6.54 11.29
CA ARG A 52 5.21 -7.19 10.72
C ARG A 52 5.33 -8.54 11.44
N LYS A 53 4.94 -9.60 10.74
CA LYS A 53 5.28 -10.99 11.05
C LYS A 53 6.76 -11.00 11.50
N PRO A 54 7.12 -11.54 12.67
CA PRO A 54 8.53 -11.70 13.01
C PRO A 54 9.13 -12.60 11.93
N ALA A 55 10.23 -12.18 11.32
CA ALA A 55 11.05 -13.08 10.52
C ALA A 55 11.56 -14.16 11.49
N ALA A 56 10.92 -15.33 11.45
CA ALA A 56 11.42 -16.53 12.08
C ALA A 56 12.56 -17.10 11.24
N GLY A 57 13.68 -17.42 11.89
CA GLY A 57 14.86 -18.08 11.33
C GLY A 57 16.10 -17.18 11.43
N GLY A 58 17.14 -17.49 12.17
CA GLY A 58 17.46 -18.67 12.98
C GLY A 58 18.81 -18.42 13.65
N ASP A 59 18.88 -18.85 14.90
CA ASP A 59 20.06 -19.38 15.60
C ASP A 59 21.42 -19.30 14.90
N LYS A 60 22.36 -18.54 15.47
CA LYS A 60 23.71 -19.05 15.76
C LYS A 60 24.37 -18.17 16.83
N ALA A 61 24.40 -18.67 18.06
CA ALA A 61 25.42 -18.35 19.04
C ALA A 61 26.51 -19.41 18.89
N ASP A 62 27.72 -19.01 18.49
CA ASP A 62 29.01 -19.54 18.95
C ASP A 62 30.12 -18.59 18.49
#